data_AF-A0A1M5HF41-F1
#
_entry.id   AF-A0A1M5HF41-F1
#
_cell.length_a   1.000
_cell.length_b   1.000
_cell.length_c   1.000
_cell.angle_alpha   90.00
_cell.angle_beta   90.00
_cell.angle_gamma   90.00
#
_symmetry.space_group_name_H-M   'P 1'
#
loop_
_entity.id
_entity.type
_entity.pdbx_description
1 polymer ?
#
loop_
_entity_poly.entity_id
_entity_poly.type
_entity_poly.pdbx_seq_one_letter_code
_entity_poly.pdbx_strand_id
1 'polypeptide(L)'
;MKKIFLMLTVAAFTASFVACDSKKSETGASDQDSTNVEVVTPAAEGDALAKYTELVEKAVALYPKVKTGDASAVQEYTKVAQDIANMSQDLQKELANMTPEQAAKFAEISKKFADAAAQ
;
A
#
# COMPACT_ATOMS: atom_id res chain seq x y z
N MET A 1 -6.16 44.16 -4.75
CA MET A 1 -4.89 44.92 -4.95
C MET A 1 -4.01 44.57 -3.76
N LYS A 2 -2.80 44.00 -3.85
CA LYS A 2 -1.73 44.09 -4.85
C LYS A 2 -1.18 42.69 -5.15
N LYS A 3 -0.82 42.50 -6.41
CA LYS A 3 -0.10 41.37 -6.97
C LYS A 3 1.40 41.65 -6.81
N ILE A 4 2.16 40.64 -6.39
CA ILE A 4 3.60 40.47 -6.62
C ILE A 4 3.68 38.95 -6.85
N PHE A 5 3.56 38.41 -8.06
CA PHE A 5 4.47 38.52 -9.21
C PHE A 5 5.92 38.30 -8.78
N LEU A 6 6.47 37.10 -9.00
CA LEU A 6 7.58 36.88 -9.94
C LEU A 6 8.25 35.50 -9.71
N MET A 7 8.08 34.62 -10.71
CA MET A 7 9.06 33.67 -11.30
C MET A 7 9.81 32.68 -10.37
N LEU A 8 9.64 31.37 -10.53
CA LEU A 8 10.14 30.51 -11.64
C LEU A 8 11.66 30.30 -11.58
N THR A 9 12.05 29.05 -11.31
CA THR A 9 13.27 28.33 -11.74
C THR A 9 13.21 26.93 -11.08
N VAL A 10 12.67 25.92 -11.77
CA VAL A 10 13.38 24.99 -12.67
C VAL A 10 14.61 24.36 -12.00
N ALA A 11 14.47 23.09 -11.61
CA ALA A 11 15.51 22.09 -11.82
C ALA A 11 14.84 20.71 -11.89
N ALA A 12 14.60 20.28 -13.13
CA ALA A 12 14.29 18.90 -13.47
C ALA A 12 15.44 17.99 -13.02
N PHE A 13 15.16 17.03 -12.16
CA PHE A 13 15.98 15.83 -12.01
C PHE A 13 15.31 14.71 -12.82
N THR A 14 15.44 14.80 -14.14
CA THR A 14 15.06 13.74 -15.07
C THR A 14 16.28 12.91 -15.43
N ALA A 15 16.16 11.60 -15.18
CA ALA A 15 16.74 10.46 -15.88
C ALA A 15 18.24 10.47 -16.23
N SER A 16 18.99 9.56 -15.59
CA SER A 16 20.21 8.97 -16.16
C SER A 16 20.47 7.58 -15.58
N PHE A 17 19.77 6.57 -16.10
CA PHE A 17 20.38 5.26 -16.35
C PHE A 17 20.02 4.88 -17.78
N VAL A 18 20.91 5.27 -18.69
CA VAL A 18 20.92 4.89 -20.09
C VAL A 18 21.47 3.47 -20.21
N ALA A 19 20.75 2.66 -20.98
CA ALA A 19 21.17 1.50 -21.76
C ALA A 19 22.48 0.76 -21.39
N CYS A 20 22.32 -0.49 -20.96
CA CYS A 20 23.18 -1.56 -21.48
C CYS A 20 22.47 -2.16 -22.69
N ASP A 21 22.90 -1.74 -23.88
CA ASP A 21 22.51 -2.28 -25.16
C ASP A 21 23.14 -3.66 -25.36
N SER A 22 22.30 -4.67 -25.59
CA SER A 22 22.69 -5.86 -26.35
C SER A 22 21.45 -6.41 -27.05
N LYS A 23 21.27 -5.96 -28.30
CA LYS A 23 21.07 -6.84 -29.46
C LYS A 23 19.68 -7.50 -29.63
N LYS A 24 18.86 -6.86 -30.48
CA LYS A 24 18.17 -7.45 -31.65
C LYS A 24 17.30 -8.71 -31.43
N SER A 25 15.97 -8.56 -31.53
CA SER A 25 15.17 -9.06 -32.67
C SER A 25 13.68 -8.72 -32.50
N GLU A 26 13.10 -8.11 -33.54
CA GLU A 26 11.67 -8.18 -33.84
C GLU A 26 11.22 -9.65 -34.00
N THR A 27 9.99 -9.95 -33.58
CA THR A 27 8.90 -10.49 -34.43
C THR A 27 7.70 -10.75 -33.54
N GLY A 28 6.55 -10.19 -33.93
CA GLY A 28 5.31 -10.27 -33.16
C GLY A 28 4.57 -11.59 -33.28
N ALA A 29 3.59 -11.75 -32.40
CA ALA A 29 2.30 -12.34 -32.67
C ALA A 29 1.39 -11.95 -31.50
N SER A 30 0.23 -11.36 -31.80
CA SER A 30 -0.91 -11.40 -30.90
C SER A 30 -1.25 -12.86 -30.65
N ASP A 31 -1.36 -13.26 -29.39
CA ASP A 31 -2.36 -14.23 -28.99
C ASP A 31 -2.94 -13.79 -27.65
N GLN A 32 -4.26 -13.90 -27.58
CA GLN A 32 -5.04 -13.77 -26.37
C GLN A 32 -4.57 -14.86 -25.42
N ASP A 33 -4.49 -14.60 -24.11
CA ASP A 33 -5.33 -15.36 -23.19
C ASP A 33 -5.28 -14.70 -21.81
N SER A 34 -6.47 -14.46 -21.28
CA SER A 34 -6.61 -14.16 -19.86
C SER A 34 -6.21 -15.42 -19.12
N THR A 35 -5.32 -15.34 -18.13
CA THR A 35 -5.49 -16.04 -16.85
C THR A 35 -4.33 -15.69 -15.94
N ASN A 36 -4.70 -15.04 -14.84
CA ASN A 36 -4.11 -15.21 -13.52
C ASN A 36 -2.57 -15.22 -13.48
N VAL A 37 -1.98 -14.03 -13.41
CA VAL A 37 -0.70 -13.87 -12.72
C VAL A 37 -1.00 -14.03 -11.23
N GLU A 38 -1.22 -15.27 -10.80
CA GLU A 38 -1.08 -15.63 -9.40
C GLU A 38 0.43 -15.64 -9.17
N VAL A 39 0.99 -14.47 -8.89
CA VAL A 39 2.24 -14.40 -8.15
C VAL A 39 1.90 -14.92 -6.76
N VAL A 40 1.87 -16.24 -6.61
CA VAL A 40 2.06 -16.86 -5.29
C VAL A 40 3.52 -16.61 -4.95
N THR A 41 3.76 -15.40 -4.45
CA THR A 41 5.03 -14.96 -3.91
C THR A 41 5.29 -15.79 -2.65
N PRO A 42 6.50 -16.31 -2.43
CA PRO A 42 6.79 -17.31 -1.41
C PRO A 42 6.37 -16.86 -0.01
N ALA A 43 5.64 -17.74 0.67
CA ALA A 43 5.39 -17.67 2.10
C ALA A 43 6.72 -17.59 2.88
N ALA A 44 7.09 -16.35 3.24
CA ALA A 44 7.88 -16.00 4.42
C ALA A 44 7.83 -14.47 4.66
N GLU A 45 6.69 -13.84 4.41
CA GLU A 45 6.34 -12.62 5.16
C GLU A 45 5.87 -13.10 6.53
N GLY A 46 6.32 -12.48 7.62
CA GLY A 46 5.83 -12.87 8.92
C GLY A 46 4.31 -12.75 8.94
N ASP A 47 3.68 -13.78 9.50
CA ASP A 47 2.24 -13.99 9.46
C ASP A 47 1.47 -12.77 10.03
N ALA A 48 2.11 -11.91 10.83
CA ALA A 48 1.48 -10.74 11.42
C ALA A 48 1.42 -9.52 10.48
N LEU A 49 2.44 -9.22 9.65
CA LEU A 49 2.35 -8.07 8.72
C LEU A 49 1.29 -8.31 7.63
N ALA A 50 1.22 -9.54 7.10
CA ALA A 50 0.22 -9.89 6.09
C ALA A 50 -1.20 -9.74 6.65
N LYS A 51 -1.47 -10.31 7.81
CA LYS A 51 -2.76 -10.16 8.52
C LYS A 51 -3.06 -8.71 8.88
N TYR A 52 -2.07 -7.93 9.31
CA TYR A 52 -2.25 -6.51 9.60
C TYR A 52 -2.67 -5.74 8.35
N THR A 53 -2.05 -6.04 7.21
CA THR A 53 -2.37 -5.43 5.91
C THR A 53 -3.83 -5.70 5.54
N GLU A 54 -4.27 -6.95 5.61
CA GLU A 54 -5.67 -7.32 5.33
C GLU A 54 -6.67 -6.61 6.26
N LEU A 55 -6.36 -6.57 7.56
CA LEU A 55 -7.23 -5.91 8.54
C LEU A 55 -7.32 -4.39 8.29
N VAL A 56 -6.19 -3.75 8.00
CA VAL A 56 -6.17 -2.31 7.68
C VAL A 56 -6.97 -2.03 6.41
N GLU A 57 -6.77 -2.80 5.35
CA GLU A 57 -7.52 -2.62 4.09
C GLU A 57 -9.03 -2.81 4.31
N LYS A 58 -9.42 -3.81 5.10
CA LYS A 58 -10.82 -4.00 5.50
C LYS A 58 -11.36 -2.81 6.28
N ALA A 59 -10.58 -2.27 7.23
CA ALA A 59 -10.99 -1.10 8.00
C ALA A 59 -11.19 0.14 7.11
N VAL A 60 -10.27 0.37 6.16
CA VAL A 60 -10.37 1.46 5.17
C VAL A 60 -11.62 1.30 4.31
N ALA A 61 -11.91 0.08 3.84
CA ALA A 61 -13.10 -0.20 3.02
C ALA A 61 -14.42 -0.01 3.79
N LEU A 62 -14.42 -0.22 5.11
CA LEU A 62 -15.59 0.00 5.97
C LEU A 62 -15.81 1.47 6.30
N TYR A 63 -14.76 2.29 6.26
CA TYR A 63 -14.80 3.68 6.74
C TYR A 63 -15.90 4.56 6.10
N PRO A 64 -16.15 4.52 4.77
CA PRO A 64 -17.24 5.28 4.17
C PRO A 64 -18.62 4.89 4.73
N LYS A 65 -18.84 3.60 4.99
CA LYS A 65 -20.10 3.09 5.54
C LYS A 65 -20.26 3.46 7.02
N VAL A 66 -19.16 3.42 7.77
CA VAL A 66 -19.10 3.90 9.16
C VAL A 66 -19.50 5.37 9.23
N LYS A 67 -18.99 6.23 8.33
CA LYS A 67 -19.38 7.65 8.26
C LYS A 67 -20.85 7.87 7.97
N THR A 68 -21.46 7.01 7.16
CA THR A 68 -22.89 7.06 6.87
C THR A 68 -23.76 6.50 8.01
N GLY A 69 -23.15 6.01 9.09
CA GLY A 69 -23.86 5.45 10.25
C GLY A 69 -24.40 4.04 10.04
N ASP A 70 -23.84 3.28 9.09
CA ASP A 70 -24.22 1.88 8.88
C ASP A 70 -23.82 1.04 10.11
N ALA A 71 -24.81 0.53 10.84
CA ALA A 71 -24.59 -0.17 12.10
C ALA A 71 -23.75 -1.45 11.94
N SER A 72 -23.91 -2.17 10.82
CA SER A 72 -23.14 -3.38 10.53
C SER A 72 -21.69 -3.03 10.23
N ALA A 73 -21.45 -1.96 9.46
CA ALA A 73 -20.10 -1.48 9.18
C ALA A 73 -19.41 -0.95 10.45
N VAL A 74 -20.13 -0.27 11.34
CA VAL A 74 -19.60 0.16 12.65
C VAL A 74 -19.18 -1.03 13.50
N GLN A 75 -20.01 -2.07 13.56
CA GLN A 75 -19.67 -3.30 14.31
C GLN A 75 -18.46 -4.01 13.70
N GLU A 76 -18.43 -4.19 12.37
CA GLU A 76 -17.29 -4.81 11.70
C GLU A 76 -16.01 -3.99 11.86
N TYR A 77 -16.08 -2.66 11.71
CA TYR A 77 -14.94 -1.78 11.90
C TYR A 77 -14.39 -1.87 13.32
N THR A 78 -15.28 -1.91 14.33
CA THR A 78 -14.89 -2.07 15.73
C THR A 78 -14.17 -3.40 15.96
N LYS A 79 -14.68 -4.50 15.39
CA LYS A 79 -14.03 -5.81 15.47
C LYS A 79 -12.65 -5.80 14.81
N VAL A 80 -12.55 -5.24 13.61
CA VAL A 80 -11.27 -5.13 12.89
C VAL A 80 -10.26 -4.29 13.67
N ALA A 81 -10.68 -3.16 14.25
CA ALA A 81 -9.81 -2.33 15.08
C ALA A 81 -9.32 -3.08 16.33
N GLN A 82 -10.17 -3.92 16.92
CA GLN A 82 -9.80 -4.77 18.05
C GLN A 82 -8.81 -5.86 17.63
N ASP A 83 -9.00 -6.50 16.47
CA ASP A 83 -8.07 -7.50 15.94
C ASP A 83 -6.69 -6.89 15.67
N ILE A 84 -6.64 -5.67 15.10
CA ILE A 84 -5.39 -4.90 14.93
C ILE A 84 -4.72 -4.64 16.29
N ALA A 85 -5.48 -4.22 17.30
CA ALA A 85 -4.95 -3.95 18.64
C ALA A 85 -4.39 -5.23 19.29
N ASN A 86 -5.07 -6.37 19.13
CA ASN A 86 -4.62 -7.67 19.63
C ASN A 86 -3.33 -8.13 18.96
N MET A 87 -3.13 -7.79 17.69
CA MET A 87 -1.93 -8.10 16.95
C MET A 87 -0.74 -7.18 17.24
N SER A 88 -0.93 -6.11 18.01
CA SER A 88 0.12 -5.11 18.26
C SER A 88 1.41 -5.71 18.81
N GLN A 89 1.33 -6.71 19.68
CA GLN A 89 2.51 -7.37 20.25
C GLN A 89 3.26 -8.22 19.23
N ASP A 90 2.56 -8.90 18.33
CA ASP A 90 3.19 -9.74 17.31
C ASP A 90 3.76 -8.89 16.18
N LEU A 91 3.05 -7.81 15.80
CA LEU A 91 3.57 -6.78 14.92
C LEU A 91 4.85 -6.14 15.46
N GLN A 92 4.93 -5.83 16.77
CA GLN A 92 6.15 -5.26 17.36
C GLN A 92 7.35 -6.21 17.29
N LYS A 93 7.14 -7.51 17.54
CA LYS A 93 8.20 -8.51 17.41
C LYS A 93 8.63 -8.68 15.96
N GLU A 94 7.69 -8.62 15.03
CA GLU A 94 7.95 -8.74 13.61
C GLU A 94 8.68 -7.51 13.08
N LEU A 95 8.24 -6.30 13.46
CA LEU A 95 8.87 -5.02 13.13
C LEU A 95 10.36 -4.97 13.49
N ALA A 96 10.74 -5.58 14.62
CA ALA A 96 12.14 -5.66 15.02
C ALA A 96 13.03 -6.49 14.08
N ASN A 97 12.41 -7.37 13.27
CA ASN A 97 13.08 -8.31 12.37
C ASN A 97 12.69 -8.10 10.89
N MET A 98 11.97 -7.01 10.56
CA MET A 98 11.50 -6.76 9.20
C MET A 98 12.63 -6.42 8.25
N THR A 99 12.49 -6.87 7.00
CA THR A 99 13.30 -6.34 5.90
C THR A 99 12.92 -4.87 5.62
N PRO A 100 13.80 -4.08 4.97
CA PRO A 100 13.45 -2.72 4.56
C PRO A 100 12.19 -2.63 3.71
N GLU A 101 11.92 -3.64 2.87
CA GLU A 101 10.73 -3.72 2.03
C GLU A 101 9.45 -3.93 2.86
N GLN A 102 9.51 -4.80 3.87
CA GLN A 102 8.41 -5.03 4.81
C GLN A 102 8.12 -3.79 5.66
N ALA A 103 9.17 -3.13 6.14
CA ALA A 103 9.02 -1.87 6.88
C ALA A 103 8.38 -0.77 6.02
N ALA A 104 8.75 -0.68 4.73
CA ALA A 104 8.14 0.24 3.79
C ALA A 104 6.65 -0.07 3.55
N LYS A 105 6.29 -1.35 3.34
CA LYS A 105 4.88 -1.78 3.22
C LYS A 105 4.09 -1.44 4.49
N PHE A 106 4.63 -1.74 5.67
CA PHE A 106 3.99 -1.43 6.94
C PHE A 106 3.75 0.07 7.10
N ALA A 107 4.72 0.92 6.75
CA ALA A 107 4.58 2.37 6.79
C ALA A 107 3.52 2.87 5.81
N GLU A 108 3.48 2.33 4.58
CA GLU A 108 2.47 2.68 3.57
C GLU A 108 1.07 2.31 4.05
N ILE A 109 0.87 1.09 4.56
CA ILE A 109 -0.44 0.63 4.99
C ILE A 109 -0.92 1.39 6.23
N SER A 110 -0.02 1.67 7.18
CA SER A 110 -0.31 2.47 8.37
C SER A 110 -0.72 3.89 7.99
N LYS A 111 -0.06 4.49 6.99
CA LYS A 111 -0.42 5.80 6.46
C LYS A 111 -1.81 5.77 5.81
N LYS A 112 -2.13 4.76 4.98
CA LYS A 112 -3.46 4.60 4.39
C LYS A 112 -4.56 4.52 5.45
N PHE A 113 -4.31 3.79 6.54
CA PHE A 113 -5.24 3.71 7.66
C PHE A 113 -5.49 5.07 8.31
N ALA A 114 -4.41 5.80 8.61
CA ALA A 114 -4.50 7.13 9.21
C ALA A 114 -5.19 8.14 8.28
N ASP A 115 -4.88 8.12 6.97
CA ASP A 115 -5.48 8.99 5.97
C ASP A 115 -6.98 8.68 5.79
N ALA A 116 -7.37 7.41 5.84
CA ALA A 116 -8.79 7.04 5.84
C ALA A 116 -9.50 7.58 7.09
N ALA A 117 -8.87 7.44 8.27
CA ALA A 117 -9.42 7.93 9.53
C ALA A 117 -9.55 9.47 9.60
N ALA A 118 -8.67 10.19 8.92
CA ALA A 118 -8.64 11.65 8.91
C ALA A 118 -9.66 12.29 7.96
N GLN A 119 -10.20 11.55 7.00
CA GLN A 119 -11.26 12.01 6.11
C GLN A 119 -12.59 12.06 6.85
#